data_AF-A0A497LBN8-F1
#
_entry.id   AF-A0A497LBN8-F1
#
_cell.length_a   1.000
_cell.length_b   1.000
_cell.length_c   1.000
_cell.angle_alpha   90.00
_cell.angle_beta   90.00
_cell.angle_gamma   90.00
#
_symmetry.space_group_name_H-M   'P 1'
#
loop_
_entity.id
_entity.type
_entity.pdbx_description
1 polymer ?
#
loop_
_entity_poly.entity_id
_entity_poly.type
_entity_poly.pdbx_seq_one_letter_code
_entity_poly.pdbx_strand_id
1 'polypeptide(L)' 'MKLITLYLPESYLRALDELVEKRYYPSRAEAIRVAIRDLLNKEFWGKAELEGEGGARGRGRSRPTS' A
#
# COMPACT_ATOMS: atom_id res chain seq x y z
N MET A 1 16.58 -0.72 -8.11
CA MET A 1 16.41 -0.79 -6.64
C MET A 1 17.60 -0.11 -5.97
N LYS A 2 17.42 0.49 -4.78
CA LYS A 2 18.51 1.05 -3.96
C LYS A 2 18.69 0.18 -2.72
N LEU A 3 19.93 -0.01 -2.26
CA LEU A 3 20.23 -0.74 -1.03
C LEU A 3 20.04 0.18 0.17
N ILE A 4 19.32 -0.30 1.18
CA ILE A 4 19.20 0.36 2.47
C ILE A 4 19.61 -0.63 3.57
N THR A 5 20.26 -0.13 4.61
CA THR A 5 20.58 -0.90 5.82
C THR A 5 19.73 -0.36 6.95
N LEU A 6 19.05 -1.24 7.69
CA LEU A 6 18.25 -0.89 8.85
C LEU A 6 18.54 -1.85 10.00
N TYR A 7 18.35 -1.38 11.22
CA TYR A 7 18.45 -2.19 12.44
C TYR A 7 17.04 -2.53 12.92
N LEU A 8 16.78 -3.82 13.15
CA LEU A 8 15.51 -4.31 13.68
C LEU A 8 15.74 -5.17 14.93
N PRO A 9 14.80 -5.16 15.89
CA PRO A 9 14.80 -6.13 16.97
C PRO A 9 14.76 -7.56 16.42
N GLU A 10 15.42 -8.49 17.11
CA GLU A 10 15.49 -9.89 16.67
C GLU A 10 14.11 -10.55 16.57
N SER A 11 13.17 -10.16 17.42
CA SER A 11 11.79 -10.66 17.38
C SER A 11 11.12 -10.40 16.04
N TYR A 12 11.43 -9.27 15.39
CA TYR A 12 10.86 -8.92 14.10
C TYR A 12 11.54 -9.69 12.97
N LEU A 13 12.85 -9.91 13.08
CA LEU A 13 13.58 -10.76 12.14
C LEU A 13 13.03 -12.19 12.16
N ARG A 14 12.79 -12.75 13.35
CA ARG A 14 12.17 -14.08 13.51
C ARG A 14 10.77 -14.14 12.88
N ALA A 15 9.95 -13.14 13.11
CA ALA A 15 8.62 -13.08 12.50
C ALA A 15 8.69 -13.00 10.95
N LEU A 16 9.63 -12.22 10.40
CA LEU A 16 9.87 -12.16 8.96
C LEU A 16 10.38 -13.49 8.41
N ASP A 17 11.22 -14.21 9.15
CA ASP A 17 11.69 -15.54 8.79
C ASP A 17 10.55 -16.54 8.67
N GLU A 18 9.66 -16.60 9.66
CA GLU A 18 8.49 -17.47 9.60
C GLU A 18 7.61 -17.20 8.37
N LEU A 19 7.45 -15.93 7.98
CA LEU A 19 6.67 -15.57 6.80
C LEU A 19 7.31 -16.09 5.50
N VAL A 20 8.64 -16.12 5.44
CA VAL A 20 9.38 -16.65 4.30
C VAL A 20 9.37 -18.17 4.30
N GLU A 21 9.57 -18.80 5.45
CA GLU A 21 9.53 -20.26 5.62
C GLU A 21 8.17 -20.84 5.24
N LYS A 22 7.08 -20.16 5.63
CA LYS A 22 5.70 -20.51 5.25
C LYS A 22 5.37 -20.17 3.78
N ARG A 23 6.36 -19.70 3.01
CA ARG A 23 6.26 -19.32 1.58
C ARG A 23 5.24 -18.21 1.28
N TYR A 24 4.86 -17.40 2.27
CA TYR A 24 4.02 -16.22 2.02
C TYR A 24 4.79 -15.16 1.23
N TYR A 25 6.09 -15.04 1.47
CA TYR A 25 6.98 -14.16 0.74
C TYR A 25 8.24 -14.89 0.29
N PRO A 26 8.79 -14.54 -0.88
CA PRO A 26 10.01 -15.19 -1.39
C PRO A 26 11.28 -14.79 -0.62
N SER A 27 11.26 -13.66 0.09
CA SER A 27 12.38 -13.20 0.93
C SER A 27 11.92 -12.17 1.95
N ARG A 28 12.72 -11.96 3.01
CA ARG A 28 12.49 -10.91 4.01
C ARG A 28 12.42 -9.53 3.36
N ALA A 29 13.27 -9.28 2.35
CA ALA A 29 13.30 -8.02 1.63
C ALA A 29 12.01 -7.78 0.85
N GLU A 30 11.39 -8.82 0.29
CA GLU A 30 10.10 -8.70 -0.39
C GLU A 30 8.95 -8.44 0.60
N ALA A 31 8.93 -9.15 1.72
CA ALA A 31 7.96 -8.90 2.79
C ALA A 31 8.02 -7.44 3.28
N ILE A 32 9.23 -6.92 3.51
CA ILE A 32 9.45 -5.52 3.92
C ILE A 32 8.98 -4.55 2.83
N ARG A 33 9.30 -4.80 1.55
CA ARG A 33 8.84 -3.95 0.44
C ARG A 33 7.33 -3.90 0.33
N VAL A 34 6.67 -5.06 0.47
CA VAL A 34 5.20 -5.15 0.46
C VAL A 34 4.61 -4.35 1.61
N ALA A 35 5.12 -4.52 2.84
CA ALA A 35 4.65 -3.77 3.99
C ALA A 35 4.82 -2.25 3.82
N ILE A 36 5.96 -1.79 3.30
CA ILE A 36 6.21 -0.37 3.02
C ILE A 36 5.23 0.15 1.97
N ARG A 37 5.02 -0.60 0.86
CA ARG A 37 4.08 -0.19 -0.19
C ARG A 37 2.66 -0.07 0.35
N ASP A 38 2.21 -1.06 1.12
CA ASP A 38 0.85 -1.08 1.66
C ASP A 38 0.65 0.07 2.66
N LEU A 39 1.68 0.39 3.46
CA LEU A 39 1.70 1.56 4.33
C LEU A 39 1.60 2.88 3.55
N LEU A 40 2.39 3.05 2.49
CA LEU A 40 2.38 4.27 1.66
C LEU A 40 1.07 4.43 0.88
N ASN A 41 0.53 3.33 0.34
CA ASN A 41 -0.79 3.31 -0.28
C ASN A 41 -1.86 3.78 0.70
N LYS A 42 -1.83 3.32 1.95
CA LYS A 42 -2.83 3.67 2.95
C LYS A 42 -2.71 5.11 3.44
N GLU A 43 -1.50 5.56 3.74
CA GLU A 43 -1.29 6.82 4.47
C GLU A 43 -0.99 8.01 3.56
N PHE A 44 -0.46 7.79 2.36
CA PHE A 44 -0.03 8.85 1.47
C PHE A 44 -0.95 8.96 0.25
N TRP A 45 -1.07 7.89 -0.54
CA TRP A 45 -1.85 7.93 -1.78
C TRP A 45 -3.36 7.77 -1.54
N GLY A 46 -3.77 6.93 -0.59
CA GLY A 46 -5.18 6.71 -0.24
C GLY A 46 -5.82 7.88 0.49
N LYS A 47 -5.04 8.78 1.11
CA LYS A 47 -5.53 10.07 1.61
C LYS A 47 -5.63 11.12 0.49
N ALA A 48 -4.70 11.11 -0.46
CA ALA A 48 -4.72 12.03 -1.60
C ALA A 48 -5.96 11.83 -2.50
N GLU A 49 -6.46 10.60 -2.66
CA GLU A 49 -7.71 10.34 -3.38
C GLU A 49 -8.96 10.83 -2.62
N LEU A 50 -8.97 10.76 -1.28
CA LEU A 50 -10.09 11.26 -0.47
C LEU A 50 -10.12 12.80 -0.39
N GLU A 51 -8.97 13.46 -0.55
CA GLU A 51 -8.87 14.92 -0.63
C GLU A 51 -9.11 15.47 -2.06
N GLY A 52 -9.17 14.59 -3.08
CA GLY A 52 -9.29 14.96 -4.50
C GLY A 52 -10.70 14.93 -5.10
N GLU A 53 -11.71 14.33 -4.46
CA GLU A 53 -13.07 14.24 -5.00
C GLU A 53 -14.04 15.23 -4.33
N GLY A 54 -13.66 16.50 -4.31
CA GLY A 54 -14.49 17.62 -3.86
C GLY A 54 -15.26 18.36 -4.96
N GLY A 55 -15.33 17.87 -6.21
CA GLY A 55 -16.04 18.63 -7.25
C GLY A 55 -16.18 17.97 -8.60
N ALA A 56 -17.23 17.16 -8.80
CA ALA A 56 -18.04 17.12 -10.02
C ALA A 56 -19.17 16.06 -9.95
N ARG A 57 -19.98 16.05 -8.88
CA ARG A 57 -21.35 15.51 -8.97
C ARG A 57 -22.32 16.65 -9.25
N GLY A 58 -22.10 17.33 -10.38
CA GLY A 58 -22.94 18.38 -10.93
C GLY A 58 -23.86 17.83 -12.02
N ARG A 59 -25.07 17.46 -11.62
CA ARG A 59 -26.35 17.56 -12.35
C ARG A 59 -26.29 17.63 -13.89
N GLY A 60 -26.88 16.62 -14.53
CA GLY A 60 -27.25 16.65 -15.94
C GLY A 60 -28.26 15.57 -16.31
N ARG A 61 -29.30 15.40 -15.48
CA ARG A 61 -30.48 14.59 -15.84
C ARG A 61 -31.30 15.40 -16.84
N SER A 62 -31.15 15.10 -18.13
CA SER A 62 -32.18 15.39 -19.14
C SER A 62 -31.87 14.62 -20.43
N ARG A 63 -32.54 13.47 -20.58
CA ARG A 63 -33.00 13.03 -21.89
C ARG A 63 -34.13 13.97 -22.31
N PRO A 64 -34.16 14.41 -23.56
CA PRO A 64 -35.42 14.38 -24.27
C PRO A 64 -35.30 13.61 -25.57
N THR A 65 -36.35 12.85 -25.79
CA THR A 65 -36.73 12.11 -26.98
C THR A 65 -36.91 13.06 -28.16
N SER A 66 -36.44 12.64 -29.34
CA SER A 66 -37.13 12.84 -30.60
C SER A 66 -36.72 11.72 -31.55
#